data_AF-A0A1I7Z3S2-F1
#
_entry.id   AF-A0A1I7Z3S2-F1
#
_cell.length_a   1.000
_cell.length_b   1.000
_cell.length_c   1.000
_cell.angle_alpha   90.00
_cell.angle_beta   90.00
_cell.angle_gamma   90.00
#
_symmetry.space_group_name_H-M   'P 1'
#
loop_
_entity.id
_entity.type
_entity.pdbx_description
1 polymer ?
#
loop_
_entity_poly.entity_id
_entity_poly.type
_entity_poly.pdbx_seq_one_letter_code
_entity_poly.pdbx_strand_id
1 'polypeptide(L)'
;MQVGDYTKFIMQNGGYVSTTDRSNDGWEDEEEITGATKRAIYWPLLHRVLNEILNPIVQMGLSYEEIVALKAFVCYRGTMGDIHRNGHGFIKDRLNQLNCALAQYYHEHNLPGDRTGQVILLSSSVLEVSHDFVLGHHQVDFFKLWGLDSLLVQMLHHYGKH
;
A
#
# COMPACT_ATOMS: atom_id res chain seq x y z
N MET A 1 -19.29 -14.39 -1.99
CA MET A 1 -18.34 -13.27 -2.15
C MET A 1 -17.08 -13.65 -1.37
N GLN A 2 -16.06 -14.17 -2.05
CA GLN A 2 -14.87 -14.72 -1.41
C GLN A 2 -13.87 -13.57 -1.16
N VAL A 3 -14.11 -12.81 -0.10
CA VAL A 3 -13.12 -11.91 0.48
C VAL A 3 -12.18 -12.74 1.34
N GLY A 4 -10.89 -12.67 1.07
CA GLY A 4 -9.84 -12.89 2.07
C GLY A 4 -9.45 -14.34 2.32
N ASP A 5 -8.69 -14.94 1.40
CA ASP A 5 -7.67 -15.88 1.84
C ASP A 5 -6.51 -15.05 2.43
N TYR A 6 -6.47 -14.90 3.76
CA TYR A 6 -5.39 -14.18 4.44
C TYR A 6 -4.01 -14.82 4.25
N THR A 7 -3.95 -16.00 3.64
CA THR A 7 -2.69 -16.67 3.28
C THR A 7 -2.18 -16.29 1.89
N LYS A 8 -2.93 -15.47 1.14
CA LYS A 8 -2.58 -15.04 -0.22
C LYS A 8 -2.84 -13.55 -0.42
N PHE A 9 -1.84 -12.87 -0.96
CA PHE A 9 -1.99 -11.51 -1.48
C PHE A 9 -2.22 -11.59 -2.99
N ILE A 10 -3.43 -11.25 -3.42
CA ILE A 10 -3.84 -11.31 -4.83
C ILE A 10 -3.50 -9.99 -5.51
N MET A 11 -2.75 -10.07 -6.60
CA MET A 11 -2.39 -8.96 -7.46
C MET A 11 -3.50 -8.68 -8.48
N GLN A 12 -3.48 -7.47 -9.07
CA GLN A 12 -4.50 -7.06 -10.04
C GLN A 12 -4.54 -7.90 -11.32
N ASN A 13 -3.42 -8.53 -11.68
CA ASN A 13 -3.33 -9.44 -12.83
C ASN A 13 -3.89 -10.85 -12.54
N GLY A 14 -4.44 -11.09 -11.34
CA GLY A 14 -4.93 -12.40 -10.91
C GLY A 14 -3.83 -13.34 -10.38
N GLY A 15 -2.57 -12.95 -10.44
CA GLY A 15 -1.48 -13.63 -9.74
C GLY A 15 -1.60 -13.45 -8.23
N TYR A 16 -0.92 -14.28 -7.46
CA TYR A 16 -0.90 -14.15 -6.01
C TYR A 16 0.45 -14.56 -5.43
N VAL A 17 0.77 -14.03 -4.26
CA VAL A 17 1.92 -14.46 -3.44
C VAL A 17 1.43 -14.92 -2.08
N SER A 18 2.08 -15.94 -1.52
CA SER A 18 1.82 -16.36 -0.14
C SER A 18 2.16 -15.23 0.82
N THR A 19 1.27 -14.96 1.77
CA THR A 19 1.46 -14.03 2.90
C THR A 19 1.85 -14.76 4.19
N THR A 20 2.21 -16.04 4.09
CA THR A 20 2.64 -16.86 5.22
C THR A 20 3.95 -17.57 4.92
N ASP A 21 4.75 -17.83 5.96
CA ASP A 21 5.99 -18.60 5.85
C ASP A 21 5.76 -20.09 5.54
N ARG A 22 4.49 -20.54 5.53
CA ARG A 22 4.12 -21.94 5.32
C ARG A 22 4.03 -22.34 3.85
N SER A 23 4.04 -21.37 2.93
CA SER A 23 3.94 -21.59 1.49
C SER A 23 4.97 -20.72 0.76
N ASN A 24 5.50 -21.29 -0.33
CA ASN A 24 6.39 -20.58 -1.26
C ASN A 24 5.69 -20.11 -2.53
N ASP A 25 4.35 -20.20 -2.58
CA ASP A 25 3.57 -19.80 -3.76
C ASP A 25 3.84 -18.33 -4.11
N GLY A 26 4.19 -18.07 -5.37
CA GLY A 26 4.51 -16.74 -5.90
C GLY A 26 5.90 -16.22 -5.51
N TRP A 27 6.67 -16.99 -4.74
CA TRP A 27 8.04 -16.70 -4.34
C TRP A 27 9.06 -17.67 -4.96
N GLU A 28 8.69 -18.37 -6.03
CA GLU A 28 9.58 -19.26 -6.77
C GLU A 28 10.68 -18.50 -7.51
N ASP A 29 11.74 -19.17 -7.97
CA ASP A 29 12.72 -18.52 -8.85
C ASP A 29 12.13 -18.26 -10.24
N GLU A 30 12.50 -17.12 -10.83
CA GLU A 30 12.22 -16.76 -12.23
C GLU A 30 13.54 -16.61 -13.00
N GLU A 31 13.48 -16.58 -14.34
CA GLU A 31 14.66 -16.53 -15.21
C GLU A 31 15.58 -15.32 -14.88
N GLU A 32 14.98 -14.20 -14.47
CA GLU A 32 15.68 -12.95 -14.19
C GLU A 32 15.86 -12.64 -12.70
N ILE A 33 15.19 -13.35 -11.78
CA ILE A 33 15.25 -13.03 -10.35
C ILE A 33 14.99 -14.24 -9.45
N THR A 34 15.82 -14.40 -8.42
CA THR A 34 15.61 -15.46 -7.42
C THR A 34 14.44 -15.13 -6.49
N GLY A 35 13.74 -16.15 -6.01
CA GLY A 35 12.71 -16.08 -4.99
C GLY A 35 13.19 -15.42 -3.70
N ALA A 36 14.45 -15.68 -3.32
CA ALA A 36 15.08 -15.04 -2.16
C ALA A 36 15.21 -13.53 -2.34
N THR A 37 15.66 -13.07 -3.52
CA THR A 37 15.74 -11.64 -3.85
C THR A 37 14.35 -11.00 -3.90
N LYS A 38 13.36 -11.67 -4.52
CA LYS A 38 11.97 -11.21 -4.54
C LYS A 38 11.41 -11.03 -3.13
N ARG A 39 11.59 -12.02 -2.25
CA ARG A 39 11.17 -11.92 -0.84
C ARG A 39 11.89 -10.77 -0.15
N ALA A 40 13.21 -10.63 -0.28
CA ALA A 40 13.95 -9.55 0.37
C ALA A 40 13.45 -8.15 -0.02
N ILE A 41 13.03 -7.96 -1.28
CA ILE A 41 12.52 -6.69 -1.80
C ILE A 41 11.05 -6.46 -1.41
N TYR A 42 10.17 -7.41 -1.73
CA TYR A 42 8.72 -7.21 -1.66
C TYR A 42 8.11 -7.61 -0.33
N TRP A 43 8.70 -8.56 0.42
CA TRP A 43 8.15 -9.01 1.69
C TRP A 43 8.06 -7.91 2.74
N PRO A 44 9.08 -7.04 2.95
CA PRO A 44 8.96 -5.95 3.92
C PRO A 44 7.79 -5.00 3.59
N LEU A 45 7.62 -4.67 2.31
CA LEU A 45 6.54 -3.81 1.84
C LEU A 45 5.16 -4.46 2.04
N LEU A 46 5.02 -5.72 1.62
CA LEU A 46 3.80 -6.49 1.79
C LEU A 46 3.45 -6.67 3.28
N HIS A 47 4.43 -6.98 4.12
CA HIS A 47 4.24 -7.15 5.56
C HIS A 47 3.72 -5.87 6.22
N ARG A 48 4.14 -4.70 5.78
CA ARG A 48 3.58 -3.42 6.25
C ARG A 48 2.14 -3.23 5.79
N VAL A 49 1.81 -3.51 4.53
CA VAL A 49 0.42 -3.48 4.05
C VAL A 49 -0.48 -4.41 4.88
N LEU A 50 -0.01 -5.63 5.17
CA LEU A 50 -0.76 -6.59 5.98
C LEU A 50 -0.99 -6.07 7.40
N ASN A 51 0.05 -5.58 8.08
CA ASN A 51 -0.01 -5.26 9.51
C ASN A 51 -0.50 -3.85 9.83
N GLU A 52 -0.23 -2.88 8.97
CA GLU A 52 -0.56 -1.47 9.21
C GLU A 52 -1.84 -1.03 8.47
N ILE A 53 -2.32 -1.83 7.51
CA ILE A 53 -3.56 -1.53 6.76
C ILE A 53 -4.58 -2.64 6.93
N LEU A 54 -4.31 -3.86 6.43
CA LEU A 54 -5.33 -4.90 6.39
C LEU A 54 -5.74 -5.38 7.78
N ASN A 55 -4.80 -5.65 8.67
CA ASN A 55 -5.09 -6.09 10.04
C ASN A 55 -5.93 -5.04 10.80
N PRO A 56 -5.60 -3.74 10.79
CA PRO A 56 -6.47 -2.70 11.35
C PRO A 56 -7.87 -2.66 10.75
N ILE A 57 -8.01 -2.76 9.42
CA ILE A 57 -9.33 -2.81 8.75
C ILE A 57 -10.18 -3.96 9.31
N VAL A 58 -9.58 -5.13 9.47
CA VAL A 58 -10.25 -6.34 9.99
C VAL A 58 -10.57 -6.19 11.48
N GLN A 59 -9.63 -5.72 12.29
CA GLN A 59 -9.79 -5.54 13.73
C GLN A 59 -10.86 -4.49 14.07
N MET A 60 -10.91 -3.41 13.29
CA MET A 60 -11.94 -2.37 13.42
C MET A 60 -13.31 -2.81 12.90
N GLY A 61 -13.36 -3.92 12.16
CA GLY A 61 -14.56 -4.42 11.51
C GLY A 61 -15.15 -3.38 10.57
N LEU A 62 -14.32 -2.77 9.71
CA LEU A 62 -14.80 -1.71 8.83
C LEU A 62 -15.86 -2.22 7.85
N SER A 63 -16.95 -1.46 7.72
CA SER A 63 -17.97 -1.68 6.71
C SER A 63 -17.47 -1.27 5.33
N TYR A 64 -18.22 -1.67 4.29
CA TYR A 64 -17.92 -1.27 2.93
C TYR A 64 -17.91 0.26 2.76
N GLU A 65 -18.88 0.95 3.36
CA GLU A 65 -19.03 2.40 3.36
C GLU A 65 -17.82 3.08 4.00
N GLU A 66 -17.34 2.55 5.13
CA GLU A 66 -16.14 3.05 5.81
C GLU A 66 -14.88 2.85 4.98
N ILE A 67 -14.75 1.73 4.25
CA ILE A 67 -13.65 1.48 3.31
C ILE A 67 -13.71 2.44 2.12
N VAL A 68 -14.91 2.72 1.58
CA VAL A 68 -15.09 3.71 0.51
C VAL A 68 -14.69 5.11 1.00
N ALA A 69 -15.10 5.48 2.21
CA ALA A 69 -14.74 6.76 2.79
C ALA A 69 -13.23 6.86 3.09
N LEU A 70 -12.60 5.79 3.57
CA LEU A 70 -11.15 5.69 3.74
C LEU A 70 -10.42 5.99 2.42
N LYS A 71 -10.84 5.37 1.31
CA LYS A 71 -10.27 5.65 -0.02
C LYS A 71 -10.41 7.13 -0.39
N ALA A 72 -11.59 7.72 -0.17
CA ALA A 72 -11.81 9.13 -0.46
C ALA A 72 -10.92 10.05 0.40
N PHE A 73 -10.76 9.76 1.70
CA PHE A 73 -9.83 10.49 2.56
C PHE A 73 -8.40 10.42 2.05
N VAL A 74 -7.92 9.23 1.72
CA VAL A 74 -6.56 9.01 1.19
C VAL A 74 -6.37 9.78 -0.12
N CYS A 75 -7.31 9.71 -1.06
CA CYS A 75 -7.23 10.44 -2.33
C CYS A 75 -7.16 11.96 -2.10
N TYR A 76 -8.12 12.53 -1.35
CA TYR A 76 -8.18 13.97 -1.13
C TYR A 76 -6.95 14.50 -0.36
N ARG A 77 -6.49 13.76 0.65
CA ARG A 77 -5.30 14.14 1.42
C ARG A 77 -4.02 14.01 0.61
N GLY A 78 -3.87 12.93 -0.16
CA GLY A 78 -2.71 12.72 -1.04
C GLY A 78 -2.58 13.82 -2.10
N THR A 79 -3.70 14.23 -2.69
CA THR A 79 -3.71 15.26 -3.75
C THR A 79 -3.38 16.67 -3.25
N MET A 80 -3.48 16.98 -1.94
CA MET A 80 -3.22 18.32 -1.40
C MET A 80 -1.79 18.83 -1.71
N GLY A 81 -0.81 17.93 -1.86
CA GLY A 81 0.56 18.30 -2.22
C GLY A 81 0.75 18.70 -3.69
N ASP A 82 -0.14 18.25 -4.57
CA ASP A 82 0.02 18.32 -6.03
C ASP A 82 -0.85 19.41 -6.69
N ILE A 83 -1.67 20.10 -5.92
CA ILE A 83 -2.59 21.11 -6.44
C ILE A 83 -2.17 22.54 -6.09
N HIS A 84 -2.62 23.48 -6.91
CA HIS A 84 -2.46 24.90 -6.62
C HIS A 84 -3.20 25.29 -5.32
N ARG A 85 -2.67 26.24 -4.56
CA ARG A 85 -3.23 26.71 -3.28
C ARG A 85 -4.72 27.06 -3.34
N ASN A 86 -5.16 27.62 -4.47
CA ASN A 86 -6.57 27.96 -4.71
C ASN A 86 -7.50 26.72 -4.72
N GLY A 87 -6.97 25.54 -5.02
CA GLY A 87 -7.67 24.26 -4.98
C GLY A 87 -7.84 23.69 -3.57
N HIS A 88 -7.05 24.15 -2.59
CA HIS A 88 -7.06 23.59 -1.23
C HIS A 88 -8.40 23.81 -0.53
N GLY A 89 -9.04 24.96 -0.79
CA GLY A 89 -10.38 25.24 -0.27
C GLY A 89 -11.39 24.18 -0.71
N PHE A 90 -11.42 23.86 -2.00
CA PHE A 90 -12.32 22.84 -2.55
C PHE A 90 -12.06 21.46 -1.94
N ILE A 91 -10.80 21.03 -1.81
CA ILE A 91 -10.49 19.74 -1.18
C ILE A 91 -10.90 19.74 0.31
N LYS A 92 -10.65 20.82 1.04
CA LYS A 92 -11.04 20.95 2.44
C LYS A 92 -12.56 20.87 2.61
N ASP A 93 -13.32 21.50 1.72
CA ASP A 93 -14.78 21.43 1.72
C ASP A 93 -15.27 20.01 1.43
N ARG A 94 -14.63 19.27 0.50
CA ARG A 94 -14.94 17.86 0.26
C ARG A 94 -14.64 16.97 1.46
N LEU A 95 -13.52 17.20 2.14
CA LEU A 95 -13.19 16.48 3.38
C LEU A 95 -14.21 16.76 4.50
N ASN A 96 -14.67 18.00 4.63
CA ASN A 96 -15.72 18.37 5.60
C ASN A 96 -17.05 17.69 5.27
N GLN A 97 -17.46 17.68 4.00
CA GLN A 97 -18.66 16.98 3.55
C GLN A 97 -18.59 15.48 3.82
N LEU A 98 -17.43 14.87 3.57
CA LEU A 98 -17.20 13.45 3.84
C LEU A 98 -17.30 13.14 5.34
N ASN A 99 -16.73 13.99 6.21
CA ASN A 99 -16.87 13.86 7.67
C ASN A 99 -18.33 13.95 8.12
N CYS A 100 -19.09 14.91 7.60
CA CYS A 100 -20.51 15.05 7.92
C CYS A 100 -21.31 13.82 7.46
N ALA A 101 -21.04 13.32 6.25
CA ALA A 101 -21.71 12.14 5.70
C ALA A 101 -21.42 10.89 6.54
N LEU A 102 -20.18 10.69 6.99
CA LEU A 102 -19.80 9.61 7.90
C LEU A 102 -20.47 9.73 9.26
N ALA A 103 -20.47 10.93 9.85
CA ALA A 103 -21.13 11.17 11.13
C ALA A 103 -22.63 10.88 11.05
N GLN A 104 -23.28 11.28 9.95
CA GLN A 104 -24.68 10.97 9.68
C GLN A 104 -24.90 9.46 9.50
N TYR A 105 -24.07 8.79 8.71
CA TYR A 105 -24.11 7.34 8.54
C TYR A 105 -24.03 6.60 9.89
N TYR A 106 -23.10 7.00 10.76
CA TYR A 106 -22.98 6.41 12.08
C TYR A 106 -24.19 6.67 12.97
N HIS A 107 -24.75 7.88 12.91
CA HIS A 107 -25.98 8.20 13.64
C HIS A 107 -27.16 7.33 13.18
N GLU A 108 -27.38 7.21 11.87
CA GLU A 108 -28.47 6.42 11.28
C GLU A 108 -28.37 4.92 11.60
N HIS A 109 -27.15 4.42 11.77
CA HIS A 109 -26.89 2.99 12.03
C HIS A 109 -26.60 2.68 13.51
N ASN A 110 -26.78 3.65 14.42
CA ASN A 110 -26.46 3.53 15.86
C ASN A 110 -25.03 3.06 16.12
N LEU A 111 -24.08 3.51 15.29
CA LEU A 111 -22.66 3.21 15.43
C LEU A 111 -21.95 4.30 16.26
N PRO A 112 -20.86 3.94 16.97
CA PRO A 112 -20.07 4.92 17.70
C PRO A 112 -19.47 6.00 16.78
N GLY A 113 -19.65 7.27 17.12
CA GLY A 113 -19.18 8.40 16.30
C GLY A 113 -17.65 8.57 16.27
N ASP A 114 -16.95 8.04 17.26
CA ASP A 114 -15.47 8.01 17.35
C ASP A 114 -14.83 7.14 16.24
N ARG A 115 -15.60 6.24 15.61
CA ARG A 115 -15.20 5.51 14.40
C ARG A 115 -14.74 6.44 13.27
N THR A 116 -15.28 7.66 13.18
CA THR A 116 -14.81 8.68 12.23
C THR A 116 -13.31 8.96 12.43
N GLY A 117 -12.90 9.14 13.68
CA GLY A 117 -11.50 9.36 14.04
C GLY A 117 -10.63 8.16 13.68
N GLN A 118 -11.12 6.94 13.91
CA GLN A 118 -10.40 5.71 13.59
C GLN A 118 -10.16 5.57 12.08
N VAL A 119 -11.18 5.82 11.24
CA VAL A 119 -11.04 5.81 9.76
C VAL A 119 -10.04 6.89 9.30
N ILE A 120 -10.10 8.08 9.89
CA ILE A 120 -9.17 9.17 9.59
C ILE A 120 -7.73 8.82 9.99
N LEU A 121 -7.51 8.20 11.14
CA LEU A 121 -6.18 7.80 11.60
C LEU A 121 -5.60 6.72 10.69
N LEU A 122 -6.41 5.74 10.30
CA LEU A 122 -6.00 4.70 9.36
C LEU A 122 -5.59 5.28 7.99
N SER A 123 -6.22 6.37 7.54
CA SER A 123 -5.81 7.04 6.29
C SER A 123 -4.35 7.52 6.32
N SER A 124 -3.84 7.90 7.49
CA SER A 124 -2.44 8.29 7.65
C SER A 124 -1.51 7.10 7.46
N SER A 125 -1.83 5.95 8.06
CA SER A 125 -1.07 4.71 7.86
C SER A 125 -1.08 4.27 6.39
N VAL A 126 -2.22 4.39 5.70
CA VAL A 126 -2.29 4.10 4.25
C VAL A 126 -1.37 5.03 3.46
N LEU A 127 -1.37 6.33 3.74
CA LEU A 127 -0.52 7.30 3.05
C LEU A 127 0.97 7.04 3.31
N GLU A 128 1.35 6.72 4.54
CA GLU A 128 2.73 6.41 4.94
C GLU A 128 3.23 5.14 4.25
N VAL A 129 2.50 4.03 4.36
CA VAL A 129 2.84 2.77 3.69
C VAL A 129 2.90 2.94 2.17
N SER A 130 1.99 3.74 1.59
CA SER A 130 2.01 4.05 0.15
C SER A 130 3.25 4.83 -0.25
N HIS A 131 3.67 5.80 0.56
CA HIS A 131 4.90 6.56 0.32
C HIS A 131 6.12 5.65 0.32
N ASP A 132 6.25 4.79 1.32
CA ASP A 132 7.37 3.84 1.42
C ASP A 132 7.35 2.78 0.33
N PHE A 133 6.17 2.37 -0.12
CA PHE A 133 6.02 1.50 -1.29
C PHE A 133 6.53 2.18 -2.56
N VAL A 134 6.17 3.44 -2.79
CA VAL A 134 6.64 4.23 -3.95
C VAL A 134 8.15 4.43 -3.90
N LEU A 135 8.72 4.77 -2.73
CA LEU A 135 10.16 4.88 -2.56
C LEU A 135 10.88 3.55 -2.82
N GLY A 136 10.34 2.44 -2.27
CA GLY A 136 10.88 1.11 -2.50
C GLY A 136 10.84 0.71 -3.98
N HIS A 137 9.74 0.99 -4.68
CA HIS A 137 9.63 0.74 -6.11
C HIS A 137 10.60 1.60 -6.91
N HIS A 138 10.72 2.89 -6.60
CA HIS A 138 11.70 3.76 -7.25
C HIS A 138 13.14 3.32 -7.04
N GLN A 139 13.49 2.78 -5.86
CA GLN A 139 14.82 2.21 -5.63
C GLN A 139 15.07 1.00 -6.54
N VAL A 140 14.12 0.07 -6.61
CA VAL A 140 14.21 -1.12 -7.48
C VAL A 140 14.28 -0.72 -8.95
N ASP A 141 13.43 0.21 -9.39
CA ASP A 141 13.42 0.72 -10.76
C ASP A 141 14.69 1.49 -11.08
N PHE A 142 15.24 2.27 -10.14
CA PHE A 142 16.52 2.96 -10.30
C PHE A 142 17.65 1.95 -10.54
N PHE A 143 17.71 0.86 -9.77
CA PHE A 143 18.71 -0.20 -10.00
C PHE A 143 18.55 -0.89 -11.36
N LYS A 144 17.31 -1.14 -11.80
CA LYS A 144 17.03 -1.66 -13.15
C LYS A 144 17.43 -0.68 -14.25
N LEU A 145 17.09 0.61 -14.10
CA LEU A 145 17.35 1.65 -15.09
C LEU A 145 18.84 1.92 -15.28
N TRP A 146 19.64 1.77 -14.21
CA TRP A 146 21.09 1.87 -14.26
C TRP A 146 21.77 0.61 -14.79
N GLY A 147 21.00 -0.46 -15.05
CA GLY A 147 21.54 -1.76 -15.45
C GLY A 147 22.71 -2.16 -14.55
N LEU A 148 22.59 -1.91 -13.23
CA LEU A 148 23.71 -2.02 -12.29
C LEU A 148 24.38 -3.38 -12.39
N ASP A 149 23.60 -4.42 -12.70
CA ASP A 149 24.05 -5.79 -12.94
C ASP A 149 25.06 -5.86 -14.09
N SER A 150 24.78 -5.18 -15.21
CA SER A 150 25.69 -5.08 -16.36
C SER A 150 26.91 -4.21 -16.05
N LEU A 151 26.74 -3.16 -15.25
CA LEU A 151 27.81 -2.26 -14.80
C LEU A 151 28.76 -2.97 -13.81
N LEU A 152 28.22 -3.77 -12.89
CA LEU A 152 28.96 -4.60 -11.94
C LEU A 152 29.69 -5.74 -12.66
N VAL A 153 29.06 -6.39 -13.64
CA VAL A 153 29.71 -7.40 -14.49
C VAL A 153 30.86 -6.77 -15.30
N GLN A 154 30.66 -5.58 -15.87
CA GLN A 154 31.73 -4.85 -16.56
C GLN A 154 32.87 -4.47 -15.61
N MET A 155 32.56 -3.98 -14.40
CA MET A 155 33.59 -3.65 -13.40
C MET A 155 34.34 -4.90 -12.92
N LEU A 156 33.66 -6.01 -12.64
CA LEU A 156 34.30 -7.29 -12.27
C LEU A 156 35.17 -7.84 -13.39
N HIS A 157 34.76 -7.71 -14.65
CA HIS A 157 35.61 -8.07 -15.81
C HIS A 157 36.81 -7.14 -15.99
N HIS A 158 36.70 -5.88 -15.57
CA HIS A 158 37.77 -4.89 -15.68
C HIS A 158 38.78 -4.98 -14.53
N TYR A 159 38.33 -5.29 -13.32
CA TYR A 159 39.17 -5.37 -12.11
C TYR A 159 39.58 -6.81 -11.72
N GLY A 160 38.92 -7.84 -12.25
CA GLY A 160 39.24 -9.26 -12.02
C GLY A 160 40.35 -9.82 -12.92
N LYS A 161 41.01 -8.97 -13.73
CA LYS A 161 42.22 -9.32 -14.49
C LYS A 161 43.47 -8.78 -13.79
N HIS A 162 43.78 -9.31 -12.61
CA HIS A 162 45.14 -9.34 -12.04
C HIS A 162 45.32 -10.62 -11.24
#